data_AF-I7FEK0-F1
#
_entry.id   AF-I7FEK0-F1
#
_cell.length_a   1.000
_cell.length_b   1.000
_cell.length_c   1.000
_cell.angle_alpha   90.00
_cell.angle_beta   90.00
_cell.angle_gamma   90.00
#
_symmetry.space_group_name_H-M   'P 1'
#
loop_
_entity.id
_entity.type
_entity.pdbx_description
1 polymer ?
#
loop_
_entity_poly.entity_id
_entity_poly.type
_entity_poly.pdbx_seq_one_letter_code
_entity_poly.pdbx_strand_id
1 'polypeptide(L)'
;MAPPRKHETDAILDAARALVLTEGPRAAGVAAIAKASGAPVGTLYHRFGNRDGILKATWLRGIERFQRRAMAADGATPVDVAVAMAGAVLQFARDEPEDARLLLSIRRADLLDGGPDADFDATLADMNAPVFERLHELARGIFGRDDDRAMDAVMRAVADLPYATVRRHIDDGKWPVWLSEDLATSVRRLLSVDKIVSASREIAAPSDVIFELIADPAQQPRWDGNENLLRMASGGRVRGVGEVFTMEIKQGGFRDNHVIEFEEGRRIAWRPAVAGEQPLGHLWRWELQPAGEGRTLVTHTYDWTQLTDEKRFPKASATTADKLQESVDRLAAIVEG
;
A
#
# COMPACT_ATOMS: atom_id res chain seq x y z
N MET A 1 -33.20 3.09 33.90
CA MET A 1 -33.19 3.70 32.55
C MET A 1 -33.22 5.21 32.74
N ALA A 2 -32.16 5.92 32.36
CA ALA A 2 -32.10 7.37 32.52
C ALA A 2 -33.15 8.03 31.61
N PRO A 3 -33.82 9.13 32.03
CA PRO A 3 -34.80 9.80 31.18
C PRO A 3 -34.14 10.29 29.89
N PRO A 4 -34.81 10.19 28.73
CA PRO A 4 -34.28 10.70 27.47
C PRO A 4 -33.98 12.20 27.62
N ARG A 5 -32.76 12.61 27.26
CA ARG A 5 -32.34 14.00 27.38
C ARG A 5 -33.19 14.84 26.45
N LYS A 6 -33.91 15.85 26.98
CA LYS A 6 -34.84 16.72 26.25
C LYS A 6 -34.25 17.41 25.00
N HIS A 7 -32.92 17.46 24.85
CA HIS A 7 -32.23 17.93 23.65
C HIS A 7 -30.99 17.06 23.42
N GLU A 8 -31.08 16.08 22.54
CA GLU A 8 -29.95 15.21 22.20
C GLU A 8 -28.88 15.98 21.43
N THR A 9 -27.61 15.71 21.74
CA THR A 9 -26.47 16.34 21.06
C THR A 9 -26.53 16.14 19.55
N ASP A 10 -26.98 14.96 19.11
CA ASP A 10 -27.10 14.65 17.68
C ASP A 10 -28.07 15.58 16.94
N ALA A 11 -29.22 15.91 17.53
CA ALA A 11 -30.18 16.82 16.92
C ALA A 11 -29.62 18.25 16.72
N ILE A 12 -28.74 18.70 17.63
CA ILE A 12 -28.07 20.00 17.50
C ILE A 12 -27.06 19.96 16.35
N LEU A 13 -26.26 18.90 16.26
CA LEU A 13 -25.24 18.74 15.22
C LEU A 13 -25.87 18.49 13.84
N ASP A 14 -26.99 17.77 13.76
CA ASP A 14 -27.75 17.61 12.51
C ASP A 14 -28.34 18.94 12.03
N ALA A 15 -28.90 19.75 12.93
CA ALA A 15 -29.38 21.09 12.60
C ALA A 15 -28.24 22.02 12.13
N ALA A 16 -27.07 21.94 12.78
CA ALA A 16 -25.89 22.69 12.35
C ALA A 16 -25.42 22.27 10.96
N ARG A 17 -25.32 20.95 10.69
CA ARG A 17 -24.97 20.42 9.36
C ARG A 17 -25.95 20.89 8.29
N ALA A 18 -27.25 20.78 8.54
CA ALA A 18 -28.27 21.20 7.60
C ALA A 18 -28.10 22.68 7.22
N LEU A 19 -28.00 23.57 8.22
CA LEU A 19 -27.80 25.01 7.99
C LEU A 19 -26.51 25.31 7.21
N VAL A 20 -25.41 24.63 7.53
CA VAL A 20 -24.14 24.78 6.81
C VAL A 20 -24.28 24.39 5.34
N LEU A 21 -25.00 23.31 5.04
CA LEU A 21 -25.17 22.81 3.67
C LEU A 21 -26.16 23.63 2.85
N THR A 22 -27.21 24.19 3.46
CA THR A 22 -28.26 24.93 2.74
C THR A 22 -28.00 26.41 2.65
N GLU A 23 -27.51 27.03 3.72
CA GLU A 23 -27.34 28.49 3.84
C GLU A 23 -25.87 28.92 3.92
N GLY A 24 -24.95 27.96 3.97
CA GLY A 24 -23.51 28.17 4.03
C GLY A 24 -22.99 28.31 5.46
N PRO A 25 -21.67 28.12 5.69
CA PRO A 25 -21.08 28.14 7.03
C PRO A 25 -21.44 29.38 7.85
N ARG A 26 -21.34 30.58 7.24
CA ARG A 26 -21.59 31.86 7.93
C ARG A 26 -23.01 32.04 8.44
N ALA A 27 -24.00 31.39 7.83
CA ALA A 27 -25.40 31.45 8.25
C ALA A 27 -25.68 30.58 9.49
N ALA A 28 -24.86 29.57 9.75
CA ALA A 28 -24.97 28.66 10.89
C ALA A 28 -24.50 29.32 12.21
N GLY A 29 -25.19 30.37 12.65
CA GLY A 29 -24.97 31.02 13.94
C GLY A 29 -25.64 30.27 15.10
N VAL A 30 -25.16 30.47 16.34
CA VAL A 30 -25.70 29.80 17.55
C VAL A 30 -27.22 29.96 17.67
N ALA A 31 -27.75 31.16 17.38
CA ALA A 31 -29.19 31.43 17.43
C ALA A 31 -29.98 30.68 16.34
N ALA A 32 -29.43 30.59 15.12
CA ALA A 32 -30.03 29.84 14.02
C ALA A 32 -30.04 28.34 14.31
N ILE A 33 -28.94 27.80 14.82
CA ILE A 33 -28.81 26.40 15.23
C ILE A 33 -29.77 26.08 16.38
N ALA A 34 -29.85 26.92 17.41
CA ALA A 34 -30.79 26.75 18.52
C ALA A 34 -32.25 26.72 18.04
N LYS A 35 -32.60 27.63 17.12
CA LYS A 35 -33.93 27.67 16.51
C LYS A 35 -34.22 26.41 15.71
N ALA A 36 -33.28 25.97 14.87
CA ALA A 36 -33.45 24.79 14.01
C ALA A 36 -33.49 23.48 14.81
N SER A 37 -32.69 23.37 15.88
CA SER A 37 -32.61 22.16 16.71
C SER A 37 -33.66 22.12 17.83
N GLY A 38 -34.37 23.23 18.09
CA GLY A 38 -35.28 23.39 19.22
C GLY A 38 -34.61 23.39 20.59
N ALA A 39 -33.28 23.50 20.66
CA ALA A 39 -32.53 23.50 21.93
C ALA A 39 -32.33 24.94 22.45
N PRO A 40 -32.38 25.18 23.77
CA PRO A 40 -32.11 26.50 24.32
C PRO A 40 -30.70 26.98 23.98
N VAL A 41 -30.56 28.26 23.63
CA VAL A 41 -29.26 28.89 23.33
C VAL A 41 -28.24 28.67 24.47
N GLY A 42 -28.68 28.76 25.73
CA GLY A 42 -27.82 28.48 26.89
C GLY A 42 -27.28 27.05 26.93
N THR A 43 -28.03 26.06 26.41
CA THR A 43 -27.54 24.67 26.28
C THR A 43 -26.44 24.56 25.24
N LEU A 44 -26.52 25.29 24.13
CA LEU A 44 -25.48 25.30 23.11
C LEU A 44 -24.18 25.91 23.65
N TYR A 45 -24.27 27.07 24.32
CA TYR A 45 -23.10 27.69 24.97
C TYR A 45 -22.48 26.78 26.02
N HIS A 46 -23.29 26.14 26.87
CA HIS A 46 -22.76 25.22 27.89
C HIS A 46 -22.07 23.99 27.29
N ARG A 47 -22.57 23.43 26.18
CA ARG A 47 -22.03 22.19 25.60
C ARG A 47 -20.85 22.42 24.65
N PHE A 48 -20.89 23.50 23.86
CA PHE A 48 -19.99 23.71 22.75
C PHE A 48 -19.17 25.00 22.88
N GLY A 49 -19.45 25.83 23.89
CA GLY A 49 -18.75 27.08 24.15
C GLY A 49 -19.13 28.21 23.20
N ASN A 50 -18.99 28.01 21.89
CA ASN A 50 -19.28 29.03 20.88
C ASN A 50 -19.73 28.39 19.55
N ARG A 51 -19.96 29.22 18.53
CA ARG A 51 -20.33 28.76 17.17
C ARG A 51 -19.30 27.76 16.62
N ASP A 52 -18.02 28.11 16.67
CA ASP A 52 -16.95 27.27 16.13
C ASP A 52 -16.87 25.91 16.83
N GLY A 53 -17.11 25.85 18.15
CA GLY A 53 -17.19 24.60 18.88
C GLY A 53 -18.34 23.70 18.40
N ILE A 54 -19.49 24.28 18.01
CA ILE A 54 -20.59 23.51 17.42
C ILE A 54 -20.19 22.97 16.05
N LEU A 55 -19.57 23.79 15.20
CA LEU A 55 -19.16 23.40 13.85
C LEU A 55 -18.02 22.36 13.88
N LYS A 56 -17.04 22.52 14.77
CA LYS A 56 -15.99 21.52 15.05
C LYS A 56 -16.60 20.20 15.48
N ALA A 57 -17.50 20.21 16.47
CA ALA A 57 -18.18 19.00 16.93
C ALA A 57 -19.00 18.33 15.81
N THR A 58 -19.66 19.13 14.95
CA THR A 58 -20.44 18.63 13.82
C THR A 58 -19.54 17.92 12.81
N TRP A 59 -18.41 18.53 12.46
CA TRP A 59 -17.45 17.97 11.52
C TRP A 59 -16.71 16.76 12.10
N LEU A 60 -16.25 16.81 13.35
CA LEU A 60 -15.60 15.69 14.04
C LEU A 60 -16.52 14.47 14.12
N ARG A 61 -17.83 14.67 14.38
CA ARG A 61 -18.80 13.57 14.33
C ARG A 61 -18.89 12.94 12.94
N GLY A 62 -18.88 13.77 11.88
CA GLY A 62 -18.85 13.27 10.50
C GLY A 62 -17.61 12.43 10.23
N ILE A 63 -16.43 12.91 10.64
CA ILE A 63 -15.18 12.14 10.53
C ILE A 63 -15.25 10.84 11.30
N GLU A 64 -15.73 10.87 12.55
CA GLU A 64 -15.81 9.68 13.39
C GLU A 64 -16.69 8.60 12.76
N ARG A 65 -17.84 8.99 12.18
CA ARG A 65 -18.73 8.06 11.44
C ARG A 65 -18.05 7.47 10.22
N PHE A 66 -17.37 8.30 9.43
CA PHE A 66 -16.61 7.84 8.26
C PHE A 66 -15.47 6.89 8.64
N GLN A 67 -14.63 7.29 9.60
CA GLN A 67 -13.49 6.50 10.07
C GLN A 67 -13.94 5.18 10.66
N ARG A 68 -15.04 5.15 11.44
CA ARG A 68 -15.61 3.89 11.96
C ARG A 68 -15.94 2.92 10.83
N ARG A 69 -16.49 3.41 9.71
CA ARG A 69 -16.80 2.59 8.54
C ARG A 69 -15.53 2.12 7.81
N ALA A 70 -14.58 3.03 7.58
CA ALA A 70 -13.31 2.69 6.94
C ALA A 70 -12.51 1.66 7.77
N MET A 71 -12.53 1.80 9.11
CA MET A 71 -11.87 0.88 10.02
C MET A 71 -12.62 -0.44 10.22
N ALA A 72 -13.88 -0.54 9.80
CA ALA A 72 -14.62 -1.79 9.77
C ALA A 72 -14.45 -2.57 8.45
N ALA A 73 -13.79 -1.99 7.44
CA ALA A 73 -13.48 -2.68 6.20
C ALA A 73 -12.65 -3.94 6.49
N ASP A 74 -12.89 -5.02 5.77
CA ASP A 74 -12.18 -6.29 5.93
C ASP A 74 -12.05 -7.01 4.59
N GLY A 75 -11.13 -7.96 4.49
CA GLY A 75 -10.81 -8.66 3.25
C GLY A 75 -9.86 -9.83 3.46
N ALA A 76 -9.88 -10.78 2.55
CA ALA A 76 -9.01 -11.96 2.61
C ALA A 76 -7.52 -11.62 2.45
N THR A 77 -7.23 -10.49 1.81
CA THR A 77 -5.89 -10.05 1.41
C THR A 77 -5.75 -8.55 1.74
N PRO A 78 -4.52 -8.03 1.94
CA PRO A 78 -4.32 -6.59 2.12
C PRO A 78 -4.90 -5.74 0.98
N VAL A 79 -4.84 -6.23 -0.27
CA VAL A 79 -5.46 -5.55 -1.41
C VAL A 79 -6.98 -5.54 -1.29
N ASP A 80 -7.61 -6.63 -0.85
CA ASP A 80 -9.06 -6.67 -0.64
C ASP A 80 -9.51 -5.75 0.51
N VAL A 81 -8.72 -5.63 1.57
CA VAL A 81 -8.96 -4.64 2.63
C VAL A 81 -8.87 -3.22 2.07
N ALA A 82 -7.87 -2.90 1.26
CA ALA A 82 -7.74 -1.60 0.61
C ALA A 82 -8.93 -1.29 -0.33
N VAL A 83 -9.39 -2.29 -1.09
CA VAL A 83 -10.61 -2.19 -1.92
C VAL A 83 -11.84 -1.93 -1.06
N ALA A 84 -11.98 -2.62 0.07
CA ALA A 84 -13.08 -2.42 1.00
C ALA A 84 -13.05 -1.02 1.66
N MET A 85 -11.86 -0.52 2.02
CA MET A 85 -11.68 0.85 2.53
C MET A 85 -12.07 1.90 1.49
N ALA A 86 -11.63 1.75 0.24
CA ALA A 86 -12.04 2.62 -0.87
C ALA A 86 -13.56 2.57 -1.09
N GLY A 87 -14.15 1.37 -1.02
CA GLY A 87 -15.60 1.16 -1.09
C GLY A 87 -16.37 1.83 0.06
N ALA A 88 -15.78 1.89 1.26
CA ALA A 88 -16.39 2.53 2.41
C ALA A 88 -16.63 4.03 2.18
N VAL A 89 -15.77 4.72 1.42
CA VAL A 89 -15.97 6.13 1.03
C VAL A 89 -17.23 6.30 0.19
N LEU A 90 -17.41 5.44 -0.81
CA LEU A 90 -18.59 5.47 -1.68
C LEU A 90 -19.87 5.10 -0.93
N GLN A 91 -19.81 4.10 -0.05
CA GLN A 91 -20.96 3.71 0.76
C GLN A 91 -21.33 4.80 1.78
N PHE A 92 -20.35 5.44 2.41
CA PHE A 92 -20.57 6.57 3.31
C PHE A 92 -21.28 7.72 2.58
N ALA A 93 -20.87 8.03 1.34
CA ALA A 93 -21.52 9.07 0.54
C ALA A 93 -22.95 8.71 0.10
N ARG A 94 -23.30 7.42 0.03
CA ARG A 94 -24.66 6.96 -0.29
C ARG A 94 -25.56 6.95 0.94
N ASP A 95 -25.05 6.46 2.06
CA ASP A 95 -25.83 6.24 3.29
C ASP A 95 -25.95 7.52 4.13
N GLU A 96 -24.92 8.36 4.12
CA GLU A 96 -24.82 9.61 4.89
C GLU A 96 -24.43 10.80 3.98
N PRO A 97 -25.23 11.13 2.96
CA PRO A 97 -24.85 12.09 1.92
C PRO A 97 -24.57 13.49 2.48
N GLU A 98 -25.29 13.94 3.50
CA GLU A 98 -25.04 15.24 4.14
C GLU A 98 -23.70 15.29 4.88
N ASP A 99 -23.35 14.25 5.64
CA ASP A 99 -22.06 14.17 6.34
C ASP A 99 -20.92 14.07 5.30
N ALA A 100 -21.11 13.29 4.24
CA ALA A 100 -20.15 13.24 3.14
C ALA A 100 -19.99 14.59 2.42
N ARG A 101 -21.07 15.35 2.18
CA ARG A 101 -20.98 16.71 1.60
C ARG A 101 -20.20 17.64 2.52
N LEU A 102 -20.49 17.60 3.82
CA LEU A 102 -19.81 18.41 4.82
C LEU A 102 -18.29 18.13 4.83
N LEU A 103 -17.89 16.87 4.79
CA LEU A 103 -16.47 16.49 4.83
C LEU A 103 -15.74 16.74 3.51
N LEU A 104 -16.39 16.47 2.37
CA LEU A 104 -15.71 16.38 1.08
C LEU A 104 -15.79 17.64 0.22
N SER A 105 -16.78 18.51 0.49
CA SER A 105 -17.08 19.69 -0.34
C SER A 105 -16.79 21.02 0.36
N ILE A 106 -16.75 21.04 1.69
CA ILE A 106 -16.48 22.24 2.48
C ILE A 106 -15.05 22.19 2.99
N ARG A 107 -14.24 23.21 2.67
CA ARG A 107 -12.89 23.30 3.23
C ARG A 107 -12.99 23.61 4.71
N ARG A 108 -12.18 22.93 5.52
CA ARG A 108 -12.08 23.18 6.97
C ARG A 108 -11.89 24.67 7.31
N ALA A 109 -11.07 25.37 6.53
CA ALA A 109 -10.82 26.80 6.72
C ALA A 109 -12.05 27.68 6.45
N ASP A 110 -13.00 27.22 5.64
CA ASP A 110 -14.24 27.94 5.35
C ASP A 110 -15.34 27.65 6.40
N LEU A 111 -15.14 26.61 7.22
CA LEU A 111 -16.08 26.20 8.27
C LEU A 111 -15.92 27.02 9.56
N LEU A 112 -14.71 27.45 9.90
CA LEU A 112 -14.36 28.04 11.19
C LEU A 112 -14.01 29.54 11.05
N ASP A 113 -14.51 30.38 11.95
CA ASP A 113 -14.20 31.80 11.98
C ASP A 113 -12.98 32.05 12.88
N GLY A 114 -11.81 31.50 12.53
CA GLY A 114 -10.62 31.59 13.39
C GLY A 114 -9.30 31.13 12.76
N GLY A 115 -8.19 31.57 13.37
CA GLY A 115 -6.83 31.11 13.07
C GLY A 115 -6.57 29.68 13.55
N PRO A 116 -5.31 29.22 13.57
CA PRO A 116 -4.95 27.86 13.99
C PRO A 116 -5.54 27.50 15.37
N ASP A 117 -6.12 26.30 15.48
CA ASP A 117 -6.66 25.76 16.74
C ASP A 117 -5.90 24.48 17.10
N ALA A 118 -4.98 24.62 18.04
CA ALA A 118 -4.08 23.54 18.46
C ALA A 118 -4.83 22.36 19.10
N ASP A 119 -5.89 22.60 19.87
CA ASP A 119 -6.66 21.55 20.53
C ASP A 119 -7.45 20.74 19.50
N PHE A 120 -8.00 21.43 18.50
CA PHE A 120 -8.69 20.80 17.39
C PHE A 120 -7.73 19.99 16.51
N ASP A 121 -6.57 20.55 16.18
CA ASP A 121 -5.55 19.86 15.38
C ASP A 121 -4.99 18.63 16.13
N ALA A 122 -4.80 18.71 17.45
CA ALA A 122 -4.42 17.57 18.29
C ALA A 122 -5.50 16.48 18.30
N THR A 123 -6.77 16.87 18.49
CA THR A 123 -7.90 15.92 18.45
C THR A 123 -7.98 15.21 17.10
N LEU A 124 -7.80 15.95 16.00
CA LEU A 124 -7.82 15.38 14.65
C LEU A 124 -6.62 14.46 14.41
N ALA A 125 -5.43 14.81 14.91
CA ALA A 125 -4.26 13.95 14.83
C ALA A 125 -4.51 12.62 15.57
N ASP A 126 -5.05 12.67 16.78
CA ASP A 126 -5.40 11.49 17.57
C ASP A 126 -6.45 10.61 16.88
N MET A 127 -7.46 11.22 16.25
CA MET A 127 -8.46 10.49 15.46
C MET A 127 -7.88 9.86 14.20
N ASN A 128 -6.91 10.51 13.54
CA ASN A 128 -6.31 10.01 12.32
C ASN A 128 -5.22 8.95 12.57
N ALA A 129 -4.57 8.94 13.74
CA ALA A 129 -3.46 8.04 14.03
C ALA A 129 -3.80 6.55 13.77
N PRO A 130 -4.95 6.00 14.22
CA PRO A 130 -5.32 4.62 13.91
C PRO A 130 -5.52 4.35 12.41
N VAL A 131 -5.99 5.34 11.66
CA VAL A 131 -6.16 5.22 10.20
C VAL A 131 -4.79 5.14 9.55
N PHE A 132 -3.87 6.05 9.89
CA PHE A 132 -2.51 6.02 9.33
C PHE A 132 -1.76 4.74 9.66
N GLU A 133 -1.84 4.22 10.89
CA GLU A 133 -1.25 2.93 11.26
C GLU A 133 -1.78 1.79 10.38
N ARG A 134 -3.09 1.76 10.12
CA ARG A 134 -3.69 0.78 9.21
C ARG A 134 -3.19 0.94 7.78
N LEU A 135 -2.97 2.16 7.30
CA LEU A 135 -2.40 2.39 5.97
C LEU A 135 -0.95 1.91 5.89
N HIS A 136 -0.15 2.06 6.95
CA HIS A 136 1.18 1.47 7.07
C HIS A 136 1.13 -0.06 7.06
N GLU A 137 0.18 -0.68 7.78
CA GLU A 137 -0.04 -2.13 7.74
C GLU A 137 -0.39 -2.62 6.34
N LEU A 138 -1.25 -1.89 5.61
CA LEU A 138 -1.56 -2.18 4.21
C LEU A 138 -0.33 -2.05 3.32
N ALA A 139 0.46 -0.99 3.48
CA ALA A 139 1.69 -0.81 2.71
C ALA A 139 2.66 -1.98 2.93
N ARG A 140 2.93 -2.36 4.18
CA ARG A 140 3.73 -3.54 4.53
C ARG A 140 3.14 -4.83 3.97
N GLY A 141 1.82 -4.99 4.04
CA GLY A 141 1.11 -6.17 3.57
C GLY A 141 0.99 -6.30 2.06
N ILE A 142 1.13 -5.21 1.29
CA ILE A 142 1.05 -5.23 -0.17
C ILE A 142 2.46 -5.23 -0.79
N PHE A 143 3.34 -4.35 -0.29
CA PHE A 143 4.63 -4.04 -0.89
C PHE A 143 5.82 -4.60 -0.11
N GLY A 144 5.60 -5.20 1.06
CA GLY A 144 6.68 -5.63 1.96
C GLY A 144 7.45 -4.50 2.64
N ARG A 145 7.00 -3.24 2.48
CA ARG A 145 7.61 -2.00 2.97
C ARG A 145 6.55 -0.91 3.12
N ASP A 146 6.84 0.09 3.93
CA ASP A 146 5.97 1.23 4.21
C ASP A 146 6.69 2.57 4.15
N ASP A 147 7.71 2.66 3.29
CA ASP A 147 8.34 3.93 2.93
C ASP A 147 7.38 4.89 2.21
N ASP A 148 7.83 6.12 1.99
CA ASP A 148 7.05 7.18 1.35
C ASP A 148 6.41 6.77 0.03
N ARG A 149 7.08 5.95 -0.79
CA ARG A 149 6.55 5.50 -2.09
C ARG A 149 5.44 4.48 -1.91
N ALA A 150 5.59 3.55 -0.95
CA ALA A 150 4.55 2.57 -0.65
C ALA A 150 3.32 3.25 -0.04
N MET A 151 3.54 4.19 0.89
CA MET A 151 2.47 4.97 1.52
C MET A 151 1.73 5.86 0.53
N ASP A 152 2.44 6.54 -0.39
CA ASP A 152 1.83 7.32 -1.47
C ASP A 152 0.90 6.45 -2.34
N ALA A 153 1.35 5.24 -2.71
CA ALA A 153 0.52 4.33 -3.50
C ALA A 153 -0.77 3.90 -2.77
N VAL A 154 -0.67 3.60 -1.47
CA VAL A 154 -1.84 3.28 -0.64
C VAL A 154 -2.78 4.49 -0.55
N MET A 155 -2.26 5.67 -0.21
CA MET A 155 -3.05 6.91 -0.09
C MET A 155 -3.80 7.25 -1.38
N ARG A 156 -3.12 7.20 -2.53
CA ARG A 156 -3.74 7.45 -3.83
C ARG A 156 -4.89 6.49 -4.11
N ALA A 157 -4.74 5.22 -3.72
CA ALA A 157 -5.73 4.19 -3.97
C ALA A 157 -6.93 4.28 -3.02
N VAL A 158 -6.71 4.49 -1.72
CA VAL A 158 -7.77 4.38 -0.69
C VAL A 158 -8.38 5.71 -0.25
N ALA A 159 -7.70 6.83 -0.52
CA ALA A 159 -8.17 8.16 -0.15
C ALA A 159 -8.44 9.03 -1.39
N ASP A 160 -7.42 9.30 -2.21
CA ASP A 160 -7.53 10.31 -3.28
C ASP A 160 -8.47 9.88 -4.42
N LEU A 161 -8.33 8.65 -4.89
CA LEU A 161 -9.17 8.11 -5.96
C LEU A 161 -10.66 8.02 -5.54
N PRO A 162 -11.02 7.42 -4.38
CA PRO A 162 -12.40 7.39 -3.91
C PRO A 162 -12.98 8.78 -3.67
N TYR A 163 -12.19 9.69 -3.10
CA TYR A 163 -12.57 11.09 -2.91
C TYR A 163 -12.95 11.75 -4.24
N ALA A 164 -12.06 11.67 -5.24
CA ALA A 164 -12.29 12.26 -6.56
C ALA A 164 -13.51 11.63 -7.27
N THR A 165 -13.74 10.34 -7.04
CA THR A 165 -14.89 9.60 -7.58
C THR A 165 -16.20 10.08 -6.95
N VAL A 166 -16.28 10.13 -5.62
CA VAL A 166 -17.47 10.57 -4.88
C VAL A 166 -17.82 12.02 -5.19
N ARG A 167 -16.82 12.91 -5.23
CA ARG A 167 -17.02 14.34 -5.47
C ARG A 167 -17.74 14.65 -6.79
N ARG A 168 -17.64 13.78 -7.80
CA ARG A 168 -18.35 13.95 -9.08
C ARG A 168 -19.86 13.68 -9.02
N HIS A 169 -20.31 12.92 -8.02
CA HIS A 169 -21.68 12.39 -7.97
C HIS A 169 -22.48 12.87 -6.75
N ILE A 170 -21.78 13.37 -5.73
CA ILE A 170 -22.37 13.71 -4.43
C ILE A 170 -23.40 14.86 -4.50
N ASP A 171 -23.28 15.76 -5.47
CA ASP A 171 -24.23 16.87 -5.63
C ASP A 171 -25.54 16.44 -6.30
N ASP A 172 -25.46 15.60 -7.33
CA ASP A 172 -26.64 15.14 -8.07
C ASP A 172 -27.34 13.94 -7.40
N GLY A 173 -26.67 13.28 -6.45
CA GLY A 173 -27.14 12.03 -5.81
C GLY A 173 -27.28 10.86 -6.78
N LYS A 174 -26.81 11.01 -8.02
CA LYS A 174 -26.90 10.01 -9.10
C LYS A 174 -25.64 9.17 -9.10
N TRP A 175 -25.77 7.96 -8.57
CA TRP A 175 -24.69 6.98 -8.49
C TRP A 175 -24.82 5.97 -9.64
N PRO A 176 -23.88 5.95 -10.61
CA PRO A 176 -23.87 4.91 -11.61
C PRO A 176 -23.70 3.52 -10.97
N VAL A 177 -24.39 2.52 -11.51
CA VAL A 177 -24.36 1.15 -10.97
C VAL A 177 -22.98 0.49 -11.09
N TRP A 178 -22.20 0.86 -12.12
CA TRP A 178 -20.85 0.36 -12.38
C TRP A 178 -19.78 1.01 -11.49
N LEU A 179 -20.09 2.12 -10.80
CA LEU A 179 -19.09 2.94 -10.11
C LEU A 179 -18.31 2.17 -9.03
N SER A 180 -19.00 1.29 -8.31
CA SER A 180 -18.40 0.48 -7.25
C SER A 180 -17.40 -0.54 -7.80
N GLU A 181 -17.71 -1.16 -8.94
CA GLU A 181 -16.85 -2.15 -9.60
C GLU A 181 -15.63 -1.50 -10.26
N ASP A 182 -15.83 -0.37 -10.94
CA ASP A 182 -14.75 0.41 -11.56
C ASP A 182 -13.78 0.94 -10.50
N LEU A 183 -14.28 1.41 -9.35
CA LEU A 183 -13.45 1.84 -8.23
C LEU A 183 -12.61 0.68 -7.70
N ALA A 184 -13.24 -0.46 -7.42
CA ALA A 184 -12.54 -1.65 -6.94
C ALA A 184 -11.45 -2.12 -7.92
N THR A 185 -11.75 -2.11 -9.22
CA THR A 185 -10.80 -2.48 -10.27
C THR A 185 -9.62 -1.51 -10.34
N SER A 186 -9.89 -0.20 -10.24
CA SER A 186 -8.87 0.85 -10.26
C SER A 186 -7.95 0.77 -9.04
N VAL A 187 -8.51 0.52 -7.85
CA VAL A 187 -7.74 0.31 -6.61
C VAL A 187 -6.80 -0.88 -6.75
N ARG A 188 -7.29 -2.03 -7.23
CA ARG A 188 -6.44 -3.21 -7.46
C ARG A 188 -5.29 -2.93 -8.42
N ARG A 189 -5.54 -2.17 -9.48
CA ARG A 189 -4.52 -1.78 -10.46
C ARG A 189 -3.49 -0.80 -9.88
N LEU A 190 -3.91 0.14 -9.05
CA LEU A 190 -2.98 1.08 -8.40
C LEU A 190 -2.07 0.40 -7.39
N LEU A 191 -2.52 -0.71 -6.80
CA LEU A 191 -1.81 -1.48 -5.79
C LEU A 191 -1.09 -2.73 -6.34
N SER A 192 -1.12 -2.96 -7.66
CA SER A 192 -0.44 -4.10 -8.26
C SER A 192 1.08 -3.94 -8.17
N VAL A 193 1.78 -5.04 -7.92
CA VAL A 193 3.25 -5.10 -7.88
C VAL A 193 3.79 -5.82 -9.10
N ASP A 194 4.93 -5.34 -9.60
CA ASP A 194 5.64 -5.99 -10.70
C ASP A 194 6.13 -7.37 -10.25
N LYS A 195 5.61 -8.42 -10.90
CA LYS A 195 5.98 -9.81 -10.61
C LYS A 195 7.23 -10.29 -11.34
N ILE A 196 7.74 -9.46 -12.24
CA ILE A 196 8.99 -9.69 -12.98
C ILE A 196 9.81 -8.42 -12.85
N VAL A 197 10.99 -8.53 -12.28
CA VAL A 197 11.97 -7.44 -12.25
C VAL A 197 13.28 -7.94 -12.84
N SER A 198 14.00 -7.07 -13.53
CA SER A 198 15.30 -7.37 -14.12
C SER A 198 16.25 -6.20 -13.97
N ALA A 199 17.54 -6.51 -13.95
CA ALA A 199 18.64 -5.56 -13.99
C ALA A 199 19.66 -6.03 -15.02
N SER A 200 20.36 -5.10 -15.66
CA SER A 200 21.34 -5.43 -16.71
C SER A 200 22.54 -4.50 -16.69
N ARG A 201 23.72 -5.07 -16.98
CA ARG A 201 24.97 -4.31 -17.11
C ARG A 201 25.88 -4.98 -18.13
N GLU A 202 26.59 -4.18 -18.91
CA GLU A 202 27.74 -4.64 -19.68
C GLU A 202 28.95 -4.80 -18.75
N ILE A 203 29.52 -6.00 -18.69
CA ILE A 203 30.69 -6.34 -17.88
C ILE A 203 31.87 -6.57 -18.83
N ALA A 204 33.02 -5.98 -18.50
CA ALA A 204 34.27 -6.11 -19.25
C ALA A 204 34.98 -7.45 -19.01
N ALA A 205 34.25 -8.56 -19.18
CA ALA A 205 34.77 -9.91 -19.14
C ALA A 205 34.05 -10.85 -20.12
N PRO A 206 34.75 -11.88 -20.65
CA PRO A 206 34.16 -12.93 -21.46
C PRO A 206 33.01 -13.67 -20.75
N SER A 207 32.02 -14.12 -21.50
CA SER A 207 30.81 -14.73 -20.94
C SER A 207 31.09 -16.04 -20.20
N ASP A 208 32.06 -16.82 -20.64
CA ASP A 208 32.50 -18.06 -19.97
C ASP A 208 33.09 -17.78 -18.59
N VAL A 209 33.92 -16.74 -18.44
CA VAL A 209 34.49 -16.32 -17.15
C VAL A 209 33.40 -15.93 -16.15
N ILE A 210 32.43 -15.13 -16.59
CA ILE A 210 31.30 -14.72 -15.75
C ILE A 210 30.40 -15.91 -15.44
N PHE A 211 30.12 -16.77 -16.43
CA PHE A 211 29.23 -17.92 -16.28
C PHE A 211 29.77 -18.93 -15.27
N GLU A 212 31.09 -19.16 -15.19
CA GLU A 212 31.68 -20.05 -14.18
C GLU A 212 31.38 -19.58 -12.75
N LEU A 213 31.34 -18.27 -12.49
CA LEU A 213 30.96 -17.73 -11.18
C LEU A 213 29.48 -17.95 -10.86
N ILE A 214 28.60 -17.90 -11.86
CA ILE A 214 27.15 -18.07 -11.68
C ILE A 214 26.79 -19.56 -11.56
N ALA A 215 27.42 -20.39 -12.39
CA ALA A 215 27.19 -21.83 -12.46
C ALA A 215 27.79 -22.59 -11.27
N ASP A 216 28.78 -22.04 -10.54
CA ASP A 216 29.28 -22.60 -9.28
C ASP A 216 28.54 -21.99 -8.07
N PRO A 217 27.56 -22.70 -7.45
CA PRO A 217 26.80 -22.16 -6.34
C PRO A 217 27.66 -21.81 -5.12
N ALA A 218 28.86 -22.39 -4.99
CA ALA A 218 29.80 -22.05 -3.93
C ALA A 218 30.33 -20.61 -4.03
N GLN A 219 30.33 -20.01 -5.23
CA GLN A 219 30.75 -18.62 -5.44
C GLN A 219 29.64 -17.61 -5.11
N GLN A 220 28.36 -18.01 -5.17
CA GLN A 220 27.22 -17.11 -5.04
C GLN A 220 27.29 -16.16 -3.83
N PRO A 221 27.66 -16.60 -2.62
CA PRO A 221 27.73 -15.70 -1.47
C PRO A 221 28.67 -14.50 -1.64
N ARG A 222 29.66 -14.59 -2.55
CA ARG A 222 30.62 -13.50 -2.82
C ARG A 222 30.01 -12.33 -3.58
N TRP A 223 28.92 -12.58 -4.32
CA TRP A 223 28.29 -11.59 -5.18
C TRP A 223 26.77 -11.47 -4.99
N ASP A 224 26.21 -12.11 -3.96
CA ASP A 224 24.80 -11.99 -3.61
C ASP A 224 24.45 -10.56 -3.12
N GLY A 225 23.82 -9.77 -3.97
CA GLY A 225 23.29 -8.44 -3.65
C GLY A 225 22.06 -8.47 -2.74
N ASN A 226 21.37 -9.60 -2.60
CA ASN A 226 20.27 -9.74 -1.64
C ASN A 226 20.75 -10.00 -0.21
N GLU A 227 22.06 -10.24 -0.03
CA GLU A 227 22.73 -10.53 1.23
C GLU A 227 22.07 -11.65 2.05
N ASN A 228 21.45 -12.62 1.39
CA ASN A 228 20.66 -13.68 1.99
C ASN A 228 21.41 -15.02 2.09
N LEU A 229 22.40 -15.26 1.22
CA LEU A 229 23.13 -16.52 1.16
C LEU A 229 24.30 -16.55 2.16
N LEU A 230 24.46 -17.68 2.86
CA LEU A 230 25.57 -17.92 3.78
C LEU A 230 26.67 -18.76 3.12
N ARG A 231 26.33 -19.97 2.66
CA ARG A 231 27.25 -20.91 1.98
C ARG A 231 26.50 -21.99 1.23
N MET A 232 27.18 -22.67 0.31
CA MET A 232 26.67 -23.90 -0.29
C MET A 232 26.73 -25.04 0.73
N ALA A 233 25.60 -25.74 0.91
CA ALA A 233 25.48 -26.88 1.81
C ALA A 233 25.70 -28.21 1.06
N SER A 234 25.21 -28.33 -0.17
CA SER A 234 25.39 -29.49 -1.02
C SER A 234 25.23 -29.13 -2.50
N GLY A 235 25.70 -30.02 -3.37
CA GLY A 235 25.75 -29.82 -4.82
C GLY A 235 27.17 -29.53 -5.31
N GLY A 236 27.26 -28.95 -6.51
CA GLY A 236 28.50 -28.53 -7.12
C GLY A 236 28.22 -27.60 -8.28
N ARG A 237 29.24 -27.31 -9.09
CA ARG A 237 29.09 -26.51 -10.31
C ARG A 237 28.06 -27.14 -11.23
N VAL A 238 26.98 -26.40 -11.50
CA VAL A 238 25.81 -26.83 -12.28
C VAL A 238 26.23 -27.14 -13.71
N ARG A 239 25.77 -28.27 -14.25
CA ARG A 239 26.08 -28.71 -15.64
C ARG A 239 24.86 -28.96 -16.51
N GLY A 240 23.66 -28.89 -15.96
CA GLY A 240 22.46 -29.15 -16.73
C GLY A 240 21.15 -28.94 -15.98
N VAL A 241 20.06 -29.01 -16.75
CA VAL A 241 18.68 -28.98 -16.25
C VAL A 241 18.40 -30.22 -15.41
N GLY A 242 17.65 -30.04 -14.32
CA GLY A 242 17.27 -31.11 -13.39
C GLY A 242 18.23 -31.29 -12.22
N GLU A 243 19.41 -30.68 -12.27
CA GLU A 243 20.31 -30.63 -11.12
C GLU A 243 19.73 -29.77 -9.99
N VAL A 244 20.11 -30.11 -8.77
CA VAL A 244 19.70 -29.40 -7.55
C VAL A 244 20.93 -29.09 -6.73
N PHE A 245 21.04 -27.85 -6.27
CA PHE A 245 22.04 -27.44 -5.29
C PHE A 245 21.36 -26.81 -4.08
N THR A 246 21.93 -27.01 -2.89
CA THR A 246 21.34 -26.52 -1.65
C THR A 246 22.20 -25.38 -1.08
N MET A 247 21.56 -24.25 -0.80
CA MET A 247 22.18 -23.11 -0.13
C MET A 247 21.70 -23.01 1.32
N GLU A 248 22.62 -22.77 2.25
CA GLU A 248 22.30 -22.30 3.60
C GLU A 248 22.10 -20.79 3.56
N ILE A 249 21.02 -20.29 4.19
CA ILE A 249 20.69 -18.86 4.22
C ILE A 249 21.06 -18.22 5.56
N LYS A 250 21.39 -16.92 5.57
CA LYS A 250 21.85 -16.21 6.77
C LYS A 250 20.82 -16.19 7.90
N GLN A 251 19.53 -16.20 7.56
CA GLN A 251 18.42 -16.27 8.53
C GLN A 251 18.17 -17.69 9.07
N GLY A 252 19.02 -18.65 8.72
CA GLY A 252 18.88 -20.06 9.09
C GLY A 252 18.00 -20.86 8.11
N GLY A 253 18.34 -22.14 7.99
CA GLY A 253 17.65 -23.09 7.11
C GLY A 253 18.30 -23.22 5.73
N PHE A 254 17.73 -24.12 4.94
CA PHE A 254 18.28 -24.56 3.67
C PHE A 254 17.29 -24.33 2.52
N ARG A 255 17.82 -24.01 1.34
CA ARG A 255 17.05 -23.83 0.12
C ARG A 255 17.59 -24.70 -0.99
N ASP A 256 16.76 -25.62 -1.47
CA ASP A 256 17.05 -26.40 -2.66
C ASP A 256 16.74 -25.53 -3.89
N ASN A 257 17.68 -25.45 -4.82
CA ASN A 257 17.54 -24.67 -6.04
C ASN A 257 17.52 -25.63 -7.22
N HIS A 258 16.34 -25.79 -7.81
CA HIS A 258 16.12 -26.73 -8.92
C HIS A 258 16.41 -26.04 -10.24
N VAL A 259 17.43 -26.48 -10.96
CA VAL A 259 17.84 -25.89 -12.24
C VAL A 259 16.84 -26.27 -13.32
N ILE A 260 16.24 -25.27 -13.96
CA ILE A 260 15.18 -25.45 -14.98
C ILE A 260 15.60 -24.97 -16.38
N GLU A 261 16.64 -24.14 -16.47
CA GLU A 261 17.22 -23.65 -17.72
C GLU A 261 18.74 -23.73 -17.60
N PHE A 262 19.39 -24.23 -18.65
CA PHE A 262 20.84 -24.29 -18.72
C PHE A 262 21.30 -24.29 -20.17
N GLU A 263 22.09 -23.28 -20.52
CA GLU A 263 22.85 -23.16 -21.76
C GLU A 263 24.23 -22.63 -21.37
N GLU A 264 25.24 -23.49 -21.50
CA GLU A 264 26.62 -23.23 -21.07
C GLU A 264 27.13 -21.89 -21.61
N GLY A 265 27.59 -21.01 -20.71
CA GLY A 265 28.10 -19.67 -21.05
C GLY A 265 27.04 -18.64 -21.46
N ARG A 266 25.74 -18.97 -21.44
CA ARG A 266 24.66 -18.11 -21.99
C ARG A 266 23.46 -17.94 -21.08
N ARG A 267 22.96 -19.00 -20.45
CA ARG A 267 21.72 -18.93 -19.65
C ARG A 267 21.71 -19.97 -18.56
N ILE A 268 21.27 -19.56 -17.36
CA ILE A 268 20.99 -20.48 -16.27
C ILE A 268 19.83 -19.94 -15.44
N ALA A 269 18.90 -20.80 -15.06
CA ALA A 269 17.80 -20.41 -14.17
C ALA A 269 17.44 -21.54 -13.22
N TRP A 270 17.02 -21.16 -12.01
CA TRP A 270 16.59 -22.11 -10.99
C TRP A 270 15.38 -21.62 -10.21
N ARG A 271 14.63 -22.59 -9.69
CA ARG A 271 13.49 -22.36 -8.81
C ARG A 271 13.83 -22.79 -7.38
N PRO A 272 13.81 -21.87 -6.41
CA PRO A 272 14.09 -22.21 -5.02
C PRO A 272 12.89 -22.90 -4.35
N ALA A 273 13.19 -23.80 -3.43
CA ALA A 273 12.26 -24.48 -2.55
C ALA A 273 12.84 -24.54 -1.13
N VAL A 274 11.98 -24.74 -0.13
CA VAL A 274 12.47 -25.23 1.17
C VAL A 274 13.08 -26.62 0.93
N ALA A 275 14.19 -26.94 1.60
CA ALA A 275 14.89 -28.20 1.34
C ALA A 275 13.96 -29.42 1.49
N GLY A 276 13.92 -30.27 0.46
CA GLY A 276 13.02 -31.43 0.37
C GLY A 276 11.57 -31.13 -0.02
N GLU A 277 11.20 -29.86 -0.25
CA GLU A 277 9.87 -29.45 -0.72
C GLU A 277 9.85 -29.10 -2.21
N GLN A 278 8.66 -28.83 -2.75
CA GLN A 278 8.50 -28.39 -4.14
C GLN A 278 8.67 -26.87 -4.29
N PRO A 279 9.20 -26.37 -5.43
CA PRO A 279 9.30 -24.94 -5.68
C PRO A 279 7.94 -24.24 -5.69
N LEU A 280 7.90 -23.04 -5.10
CA LEU A 280 6.66 -22.30 -4.84
C LEU A 280 6.31 -21.25 -5.91
N GLY A 281 6.98 -21.26 -7.07
CA GLY A 281 6.71 -20.34 -8.18
C GLY A 281 7.65 -19.14 -8.30
N HIS A 282 8.75 -19.14 -7.55
CA HIS A 282 9.87 -18.20 -7.76
C HIS A 282 10.83 -18.73 -8.83
N LEU A 283 11.45 -17.82 -9.58
CA LEU A 283 12.47 -18.09 -10.58
C LEU A 283 13.56 -17.03 -10.52
N TRP A 284 14.81 -17.48 -10.44
CA TRP A 284 16.00 -16.64 -10.65
C TRP A 284 16.62 -17.04 -11.97
N ARG A 285 16.81 -16.08 -12.88
CA ARG A 285 17.39 -16.30 -14.21
C ARG A 285 18.56 -15.36 -14.46
N TRP A 286 19.62 -15.91 -15.02
CA TRP A 286 20.78 -15.19 -15.53
C TRP A 286 20.91 -15.43 -17.03
N GLU A 287 21.11 -14.34 -17.78
CA GLU A 287 21.33 -14.36 -19.22
C GLU A 287 22.59 -13.57 -19.55
N LEU A 288 23.46 -14.17 -20.36
CA LEU A 288 24.76 -13.64 -20.75
C LEU A 288 24.82 -13.55 -22.28
N GLN A 289 24.91 -12.32 -22.78
CA GLN A 289 24.99 -12.03 -24.20
C GLN A 289 26.36 -11.42 -24.50
N PRO A 290 27.27 -12.12 -25.19
CA PRO A 290 28.54 -11.56 -25.64
C PRO A 290 28.30 -10.32 -26.49
N ALA A 291 28.98 -9.23 -26.13
CA ALA A 291 28.85 -7.91 -26.76
C ALA A 291 30.05 -7.55 -27.66
N GLY A 292 31.01 -8.47 -27.84
CA GLY A 292 32.27 -8.23 -28.56
C GLY A 292 33.39 -7.73 -27.64
N GLU A 293 34.62 -7.73 -28.14
CA GLU A 293 35.81 -7.21 -27.42
C GLU A 293 36.02 -7.77 -25.99
N GLY A 294 35.62 -9.03 -25.75
CA GLY A 294 35.72 -9.64 -24.42
C GLY A 294 34.75 -9.06 -23.39
N ARG A 295 33.62 -8.49 -23.84
CA ARG A 295 32.54 -7.98 -22.99
C ARG A 295 31.28 -8.80 -23.09
N THR A 296 30.46 -8.71 -22.06
CA THR A 296 29.20 -9.46 -21.95
C THR A 296 28.12 -8.58 -21.33
N LEU A 297 26.98 -8.44 -21.99
CA LEU A 297 25.76 -7.93 -21.37
C LEU A 297 25.16 -9.03 -20.49
N VAL A 298 25.13 -8.77 -19.19
CA VAL A 298 24.57 -9.67 -18.18
C VAL A 298 23.22 -9.13 -17.74
N THR A 299 22.20 -9.99 -17.78
CA THR A 299 20.85 -9.69 -17.29
C THR A 299 20.51 -10.66 -16.16
N HIS A 300 20.12 -10.12 -15.00
CA HIS A 300 19.59 -10.87 -13.87
C HIS A 300 18.10 -10.60 -13.75
N THR A 301 17.29 -11.65 -13.69
CA THR A 301 15.83 -11.57 -13.63
C THR A 301 15.30 -12.36 -12.44
N TYR A 302 14.38 -11.74 -11.71
CA TYR A 302 13.56 -12.40 -10.70
C TYR A 302 12.10 -12.38 -11.16
N ASP A 303 11.53 -13.57 -11.32
CA ASP A 303 10.15 -13.78 -11.74
C ASP A 303 9.42 -14.60 -10.67
N TRP A 304 8.32 -14.05 -10.17
CA TRP A 304 7.44 -14.70 -9.21
C TRP A 304 5.98 -14.67 -9.68
N THR A 305 5.75 -14.61 -10.99
CA THR A 305 4.41 -14.67 -11.60
C THR A 305 3.64 -15.95 -11.25
N GLN A 306 4.36 -17.05 -11.02
CA GLN A 306 3.80 -18.35 -10.65
C GLN A 306 3.62 -18.53 -9.14
N LEU A 307 4.00 -17.55 -8.32
CA LEU A 307 3.70 -17.55 -6.89
C LEU A 307 2.22 -17.16 -6.71
N THR A 308 1.44 -18.10 -6.17
CA THR A 308 -0.01 -17.95 -5.97
C THR A 308 -0.38 -17.67 -4.52
N ASP A 309 0.49 -18.02 -3.56
CA ASP A 309 0.25 -17.73 -2.15
C ASP A 309 0.53 -16.27 -1.83
N GLU A 310 -0.54 -15.49 -1.71
CA GLU A 310 -0.48 -14.05 -1.46
C GLU A 310 0.24 -13.68 -0.15
N LYS A 311 0.28 -14.59 0.83
CA LYS A 311 1.02 -14.36 2.09
C LYS A 311 2.52 -14.18 1.85
N ARG A 312 3.03 -14.63 0.70
CA ARG A 312 4.44 -14.54 0.32
C ARG A 312 4.75 -13.33 -0.58
N PHE A 313 3.73 -12.64 -1.09
CA PHE A 313 3.90 -11.49 -2.00
C PHE A 313 4.69 -10.34 -1.39
N PRO A 314 4.52 -9.98 -0.10
CA PRO A 314 5.33 -8.93 0.52
C PRO A 314 6.83 -9.24 0.45
N LYS A 315 7.20 -10.48 0.76
CA LYS A 315 8.61 -10.91 0.71
C LYS A 315 9.13 -10.99 -0.73
N ALA A 316 8.30 -11.44 -1.68
CA ALA A 316 8.67 -11.51 -3.09
C ALA A 316 8.88 -10.11 -3.69
N SER A 317 7.92 -9.20 -3.48
CA SER A 317 7.97 -7.82 -3.98
C SER A 317 9.09 -6.97 -3.36
N ALA A 318 9.61 -7.37 -2.19
CA ALA A 318 10.79 -6.74 -1.58
C ALA A 318 12.11 -7.03 -2.35
N THR A 319 12.10 -7.93 -3.34
CA THR A 319 13.21 -8.12 -4.29
C THR A 319 13.00 -7.18 -5.47
N THR A 320 13.72 -6.06 -5.48
CA THR A 320 13.61 -5.00 -6.49
C THR A 320 14.70 -5.12 -7.57
N ALA A 321 14.53 -4.41 -8.69
CA ALA A 321 15.57 -4.30 -9.71
C ALA A 321 16.90 -3.78 -9.14
N ASP A 322 16.88 -2.84 -8.18
CA ASP A 322 18.09 -2.32 -7.53
C ASP A 322 18.88 -3.42 -6.80
N LYS A 323 18.21 -4.33 -6.10
CA LYS A 323 18.87 -5.48 -5.47
C LYS A 323 19.44 -6.46 -6.49
N LEU A 324 18.76 -6.65 -7.63
CA LEU A 324 19.30 -7.45 -8.72
C LEU A 324 20.54 -6.78 -9.32
N GLN A 325 20.53 -5.46 -9.46
CA GLN A 325 21.65 -4.65 -9.94
C GLN A 325 22.86 -4.78 -9.01
N GLU A 326 22.66 -4.76 -7.68
CA GLU A 326 23.75 -5.00 -6.73
C GLU A 326 24.44 -6.34 -6.94
N SER A 327 23.70 -7.42 -7.24
CA SER A 327 24.32 -8.72 -7.56
C SER A 327 25.15 -8.67 -8.84
N VAL A 328 24.64 -7.99 -9.87
CA VAL A 328 25.34 -7.82 -11.16
C VAL A 328 26.61 -6.98 -10.97
N ASP A 329 26.55 -5.93 -10.16
CA ASP A 329 27.70 -5.06 -9.88
C ASP A 329 28.78 -5.76 -9.05
N ARG A 330 28.39 -6.59 -8.08
CA ARG A 330 29.35 -7.41 -7.31
C ARG A 330 30.01 -8.47 -8.20
N LEU A 331 29.27 -9.08 -9.14
CA LEU A 331 29.87 -9.97 -10.15
C LEU A 331 30.90 -9.22 -11.02
N ALA A 332 30.53 -8.03 -11.52
CA ALA A 332 31.43 -7.20 -12.31
C ALA A 332 32.72 -6.87 -11.54
N ALA A 333 32.61 -6.49 -10.28
CA ALA A 333 33.75 -6.17 -9.43
C ALA A 333 34.73 -7.34 -9.24
N ILE A 334 34.26 -8.60 -9.31
CA ILE A 334 35.13 -9.79 -9.20
C ILE A 334 35.95 -10.03 -10.47
N VAL A 335 35.40 -9.72 -11.65
CA VAL A 335 36.01 -10.06 -12.95
C VAL A 335 36.70 -8.88 -13.62
N GLU A 336 36.35 -7.64 -13.24
CA GLU A 336 36.95 -6.40 -13.76
C GLU A 336 38.10 -5.88 -12.88
N GLY A 337 38.17 -6.32 -11.61
CA GLY A 337 39.18 -5.93 -10.63
C GLY A 337 40.34 -6.92 -10.54
#